data_AF-A0A7X7KF91-F1
#
_entry.id   AF-A0A7X7KF91-F1
#
_cell.length_a   1.000
_cell.length_b   1.000
_cell.length_c   1.000
_cell.angle_alpha   90.00
_cell.angle_beta   90.00
_cell.angle_gamma   90.00
#
_symmetry.space_group_name_H-M   'P 1'
#
loop_
_entity.id
_entity.type
_entity.pdbx_description
1 polymer ?
#
loop_
_entity_poly.entity_id
_entity_poly.type
_entity_poly.pdbx_seq_one_letter_code
_entity_poly.pdbx_strand_id
1 'polypeptide(L)'
;MSSSMFRNGLGLILVFAVLLFVWISVETACASDETPPMVQGPALTKESQEAAKSDADPVPDKAPPADEETPCKEPADKADATKEPTDQSADEEKPKDESEKTEREPSEPDDSLPAQEEKTTGKKSFSVGEPLAPGMMKLLDDEIVEGIKRRGIIDRFARFQRYMIGKVEASAPRYTGSELSGNCRLSWYDHLMRNALSAPVEAERFTRLLHIDALDDCRGIAKLLATAAEKLDLGKREPRDTLEVETPEQAFGAVRQALIDAQTAYCAALAPLGKSEIRELLANAVRSLSTQNRLGHTLADRGTGRRMCDLMEKMDREAMVRAAEALAPLADVKFLEQLKSLSCKRQRSGVPGAAGEAMRIETSAGAIVISGKGNNTYELDKMMDVAAVIDLGGDDVYLEGTVGPLRPVLLLIDLAGNDVYRASNPGVQGGSVLGVSMLLDLEGNDTYQAQEVAQGSTIAGVGILVDFAGDDRYAGLRRLQGQALG
;
A
#
# COMPACT_ATOMS: atom_id res chain seq x y z
N MET A 1 33.07 21.63 30.97
CA MET A 1 33.55 20.76 29.88
C MET A 1 32.49 19.68 29.72
N SER A 2 31.38 20.00 29.05
CA SER A 2 31.15 19.78 27.61
C SER A 2 31.41 18.33 27.20
N SER A 3 30.33 17.56 27.05
CA SER A 3 29.98 16.96 25.76
C SER A 3 28.60 16.29 25.87
N SER A 4 27.62 16.95 25.26
CA SER A 4 26.44 16.30 24.69
C SER A 4 26.88 15.37 23.56
N MET A 5 26.29 14.18 23.44
CA MET A 5 26.20 13.45 22.18
C MET A 5 25.27 12.23 22.32
N PHE A 6 24.45 12.04 21.29
CA PHE A 6 23.51 10.94 21.01
C PHE A 6 22.12 11.01 21.65
N ARG A 7 21.29 11.90 21.08
CA ARG A 7 19.84 11.70 20.90
C ARG A 7 19.56 11.87 19.40
N ASN A 8 19.57 10.78 18.66
CA ASN A 8 18.98 10.70 17.32
C ASN A 8 17.98 9.54 17.36
N GLY A 9 16.73 9.83 17.68
CA GLY A 9 15.60 8.96 17.38
C GLY A 9 14.84 9.63 16.26
N LEU A 10 15.06 9.19 15.03
CA LEU A 10 14.21 9.54 13.89
C LEU A 10 13.10 8.48 13.86
N GLY A 11 11.86 8.87 14.14
CA GLY A 11 10.70 7.98 14.06
C GLY A 11 10.08 8.05 12.68
N LEU A 12 10.59 7.29 11.70
CA LEU A 12 9.94 7.19 10.39
C LEU A 12 8.94 6.03 10.40
N ILE A 13 7.63 6.31 10.35
CA ILE A 13 6.59 5.30 10.12
C ILE A 13 6.35 5.18 8.62
N LEU A 14 6.94 4.15 8.00
CA LEU A 14 6.63 3.77 6.62
C LEU A 14 6.16 2.33 6.58
N VAL A 15 4.88 2.12 6.29
CA VAL A 15 4.27 0.77 6.29
C VAL A 15 3.87 0.40 4.86
N PHE A 16 4.69 -0.46 4.24
CA PHE A 16 4.29 -1.22 3.06
C PHE A 16 3.84 -2.61 3.48
N ALA A 17 2.65 -3.01 3.05
CA ALA A 17 2.06 -4.30 3.34
C ALA A 17 2.83 -5.44 2.65
N VAL A 18 3.75 -6.06 3.37
CA VAL A 18 4.16 -7.46 3.17
C VAL A 18 3.95 -8.15 4.52
N LEU A 19 3.08 -9.17 4.53
CA LEU A 19 2.74 -9.95 5.71
C LEU A 19 3.99 -10.64 6.31
N LEU A 20 4.52 -10.09 7.40
CA LEU A 20 5.07 -10.86 8.52
C LEU A 20 5.06 -9.99 9.80
N PHE A 21 4.26 -10.38 10.79
CA PHE A 21 4.23 -9.76 12.11
C PHE A 21 5.50 -10.12 12.89
N VAL A 22 6.33 -9.13 13.24
CA VAL A 22 7.23 -9.18 14.41
C VAL A 22 7.25 -7.80 15.07
N TRP A 23 6.61 -7.71 16.24
CA TRP A 23 6.68 -6.57 17.16
C TRP A 23 7.90 -6.78 18.06
N ILE A 24 8.88 -5.88 18.05
CA ILE A 24 9.94 -5.81 19.08
C ILE A 24 9.93 -4.40 19.66
N SER A 25 9.31 -4.26 20.84
CA SER A 25 9.52 -3.09 21.70
C SER A 25 10.83 -3.31 22.44
N VAL A 26 11.79 -2.40 22.27
CA VAL A 26 12.88 -2.23 23.24
C VAL A 26 12.49 -1.06 24.15
N GLU A 27 11.79 -1.37 25.24
CA GLU A 27 11.64 -0.42 26.34
C GLU A 27 12.92 -0.42 27.18
N THR A 28 13.62 0.72 27.22
CA THR A 28 14.45 1.05 28.38
C THR A 28 13.51 1.47 29.51
N ALA A 29 13.36 0.58 30.50
CA ALA A 29 12.63 0.84 31.73
C ALA A 29 13.25 2.03 32.49
N CYS A 30 12.65 3.21 32.34
CA CYS A 30 12.75 4.30 33.31
C CYS A 30 11.40 4.39 34.01
N ALA A 31 11.35 3.92 35.25
CA ALA A 31 10.18 3.99 36.09
C ALA A 31 9.83 5.46 36.40
N SER A 32 8.65 5.90 35.94
CA SER A 32 7.95 7.06 36.48
C SER A 32 6.49 6.67 36.72
N ASP A 33 6.05 6.77 37.98
CA ASP A 33 4.74 6.39 38.54
C ASP A 33 3.58 7.30 38.07
N GLU A 34 3.50 7.65 36.78
CA GLU A 34 2.35 8.37 36.24
C GLU A 34 1.59 7.49 35.26
N THR A 35 0.35 7.14 35.64
CA THR A 35 -0.61 6.46 34.76
C THR A 35 -0.81 7.30 33.49
N PRO A 36 -0.53 6.76 32.29
CA PRO A 36 -0.71 7.51 31.06
C PRO A 36 -2.19 7.87 30.86
N PRO A 37 -2.49 9.08 30.34
CA PRO A 37 -3.86 9.52 30.13
C PRO A 37 -4.56 8.60 29.11
N MET A 38 -5.76 8.16 29.47
CA MET A 38 -6.59 7.31 28.63
C MET A 38 -7.10 8.11 27.42
N VAL A 39 -6.56 7.86 26.23
CA VAL A 39 -7.00 8.51 24.99
C VAL A 39 -8.34 7.92 24.56
N GLN A 40 -9.40 8.74 24.60
CA GLN A 40 -10.67 8.37 23.98
C GLN A 40 -10.55 8.51 22.46
N GLY A 41 -10.79 7.41 21.74
CA GLY A 41 -10.89 7.42 20.28
C GLY A 41 -12.01 8.35 19.78
N PRO A 42 -12.01 8.70 18.48
CA PRO A 42 -12.97 9.66 17.93
C PRO A 42 -14.42 9.24 18.24
N ALA A 43 -15.22 10.19 18.71
CA ALA A 43 -16.63 9.96 19.00
C ALA A 43 -17.37 9.62 17.70
N LEU A 44 -18.01 8.45 17.66
CA LEU A 44 -18.88 8.04 16.56
C LEU A 44 -20.03 9.06 16.43
N THR A 45 -20.13 9.73 15.27
CA THR A 45 -21.26 10.62 14.96
C THR A 45 -22.57 9.84 14.89
N LYS A 46 -23.71 10.49 15.15
CA LYS A 46 -25.02 9.82 15.02
C LYS A 46 -25.26 9.27 13.61
N GLU A 47 -24.76 9.94 12.58
CA GLU A 47 -24.84 9.48 11.18
C GLU A 47 -24.00 8.21 10.93
N SER A 48 -22.81 8.10 11.52
CA SER A 48 -22.00 6.88 11.42
C SER A 48 -22.56 5.74 12.27
N GLN A 49 -23.26 6.04 13.37
CA GLN A 49 -24.01 5.06 14.15
C GLN A 49 -25.32 4.62 13.48
N GLU A 50 -26.00 5.51 12.75
CA GLU A 50 -27.23 5.21 12.02
C GLU A 50 -26.95 4.44 10.73
N ALA A 51 -25.87 4.74 10.00
CA ALA A 51 -25.39 3.90 8.90
C ALA A 51 -25.00 2.48 9.36
N ALA A 52 -24.50 2.34 10.60
CA ALA A 52 -24.21 1.03 11.19
C ALA A 52 -25.46 0.30 11.74
N LYS A 53 -26.57 1.01 11.98
CA LYS A 53 -27.82 0.47 12.54
C LYS A 53 -28.92 0.24 11.51
N SER A 54 -28.93 0.94 10.37
CA SER A 54 -29.97 0.79 9.34
C SER A 54 -29.82 -0.48 8.50
N ASP A 55 -28.68 -1.17 8.58
CA ASP A 55 -28.41 -2.41 7.83
C ASP A 55 -28.55 -3.68 8.69
N ALA A 56 -29.14 -3.56 9.89
CA ALA A 56 -29.50 -4.68 10.74
C ALA A 56 -31.01 -4.96 10.66
N ASP A 57 -31.47 -5.52 9.54
CA ASP A 57 -32.72 -6.28 9.58
C ASP A 57 -32.50 -7.52 10.47
N PRO A 58 -33.36 -7.79 11.48
CA PRO A 58 -33.24 -8.97 12.29
C PRO A 58 -33.62 -10.21 11.46
N VAL A 59 -32.67 -11.12 11.27
CA VAL A 59 -32.96 -12.48 10.81
C VAL A 59 -33.87 -13.14 11.86
N PRO A 60 -35.05 -13.69 11.50
CA PRO A 60 -35.92 -14.32 12.47
C PRO A 60 -35.29 -15.65 12.95
N ASP A 61 -35.09 -15.73 14.24
CA ASP A 61 -34.58 -16.89 14.97
C ASP A 61 -35.65 -17.98 15.04
N LYS A 62 -35.62 -18.93 14.09
CA LYS A 62 -36.34 -20.21 14.19
C LYS A 62 -35.54 -21.34 13.54
N ALA A 63 -34.82 -22.09 14.37
CA ALA A 63 -34.40 -23.44 14.04
C ALA A 63 -35.64 -24.36 13.85
N PRO A 64 -35.69 -25.23 12.83
CA PRO A 64 -36.67 -26.30 12.78
C PRO A 64 -36.27 -27.43 13.75
N PRO A 65 -37.22 -28.13 14.38
CA PRO A 65 -36.92 -29.16 15.36
C PRO A 65 -36.38 -30.43 14.68
N ALA A 66 -35.56 -31.15 15.44
CA ALA A 66 -35.07 -32.48 15.12
C ALA A 66 -36.20 -33.50 15.25
N ASP A 67 -36.36 -34.36 14.23
CA ASP A 67 -37.06 -35.63 14.36
C ASP A 67 -36.15 -36.75 13.83
N GLU A 68 -36.14 -37.82 14.60
CA GLU A 68 -35.27 -38.99 14.52
C GLU A 68 -35.68 -40.03 13.46
N GLU A 69 -34.69 -40.86 13.12
CA GLU A 69 -34.76 -42.28 12.72
C GLU A 69 -34.87 -42.74 11.25
N THR A 70 -33.77 -43.41 10.86
CA THR A 70 -33.62 -44.67 10.08
C THR A 70 -33.36 -44.66 8.56
N PRO A 71 -32.55 -45.63 8.05
CA PRO A 71 -31.48 -45.37 7.08
C PRO A 71 -31.68 -46.07 5.73
N CYS A 72 -31.10 -45.52 4.66
CA CYS A 72 -31.02 -46.21 3.37
C CYS A 72 -29.56 -46.42 2.92
N LYS A 73 -29.30 -47.69 2.62
CA LYS A 73 -28.05 -48.36 2.27
C LYS A 73 -27.53 -48.00 0.87
N GLU A 74 -26.22 -48.13 0.69
CA GLU A 74 -25.56 -48.34 -0.61
C GLU A 74 -26.13 -49.55 -1.37
N PRO A 75 -25.96 -49.60 -2.70
CA PRO A 75 -25.80 -50.90 -3.35
C PRO A 75 -24.55 -50.98 -4.25
N ALA A 76 -23.89 -52.15 -4.17
CA ALA A 76 -22.92 -52.66 -5.12
C ALA A 76 -23.51 -53.80 -5.96
N ASP A 77 -23.20 -53.78 -7.26
CA ASP A 77 -23.10 -54.82 -8.31
C ASP A 77 -23.89 -56.15 -8.28
N LYS A 78 -24.56 -56.49 -9.42
CA LYS A 78 -24.08 -57.48 -10.45
C LYS A 78 -25.15 -57.88 -11.50
N ALA A 79 -24.69 -57.95 -12.77
CA ALA A 79 -25.02 -58.84 -13.94
C ALA A 79 -26.50 -59.06 -14.37
N ASP A 80 -26.89 -59.16 -15.66
CA ASP A 80 -26.32 -59.89 -16.81
C ASP A 80 -26.96 -59.47 -18.18
N ALA A 81 -26.20 -59.70 -19.27
CA ALA A 81 -26.51 -59.88 -20.71
C ALA A 81 -27.74 -59.21 -21.38
N THR A 82 -27.70 -58.60 -22.58
CA THR A 82 -27.21 -59.12 -23.89
C THR A 82 -27.40 -58.07 -25.01
N LYS A 83 -26.58 -58.18 -26.08
CA LYS A 83 -26.75 -57.76 -27.50
C LYS A 83 -26.18 -56.40 -27.96
N GLU A 84 -25.17 -56.54 -28.85
CA GLU A 84 -24.67 -55.56 -29.84
C GLU A 84 -25.76 -55.08 -30.81
N PRO A 85 -25.50 -53.99 -31.57
CA PRO A 85 -25.09 -54.20 -32.96
C PRO A 85 -23.99 -53.26 -33.50
N THR A 86 -23.03 -53.89 -34.19
CA THR A 86 -22.41 -53.56 -35.49
C THR A 86 -22.38 -52.11 -36.03
N ASP A 87 -21.15 -51.61 -36.13
CA ASP A 87 -20.43 -51.04 -37.30
C ASP A 87 -21.21 -50.58 -38.55
N GLN A 88 -20.99 -49.34 -38.96
CA GLN A 88 -20.94 -48.90 -40.37
C GLN A 88 -20.11 -47.61 -40.52
N SER A 89 -19.05 -47.74 -41.31
CA SER A 89 -18.04 -46.80 -41.77
C SER A 89 -18.55 -45.73 -42.76
N ALA A 90 -17.87 -44.56 -42.79
CA ALA A 90 -17.54 -43.84 -44.03
C ALA A 90 -16.43 -42.78 -43.79
N ASP A 91 -15.24 -43.08 -44.32
CA ASP A 91 -14.29 -42.26 -45.10
C ASP A 91 -13.99 -40.80 -44.68
N GLU A 92 -12.77 -40.53 -44.19
CA GLU A 92 -11.56 -40.08 -44.91
C GLU A 92 -11.49 -38.55 -45.15
N GLU A 93 -10.61 -37.87 -44.41
CA GLU A 93 -9.47 -37.14 -45.01
C GLU A 93 -8.47 -36.67 -43.92
N LYS A 94 -7.21 -37.12 -44.05
CA LYS A 94 -6.03 -36.60 -43.35
C LYS A 94 -5.53 -35.33 -44.05
N PRO A 95 -4.82 -34.45 -43.32
CA PRO A 95 -3.42 -34.27 -43.71
C PRO A 95 -2.41 -34.25 -42.55
N LYS A 96 -1.40 -35.10 -42.74
CA LYS A 96 0.06 -34.98 -42.52
C LYS A 96 0.62 -34.33 -41.24
N ASP A 97 1.30 -35.20 -40.49
CA ASP A 97 2.49 -34.94 -39.67
C ASP A 97 3.51 -34.02 -40.36
N GLU A 98 4.01 -33.03 -39.62
CA GLU A 98 5.45 -32.77 -39.53
C GLU A 98 5.85 -32.64 -38.06
N SER A 99 6.80 -33.47 -37.70
CA SER A 99 7.39 -33.69 -36.40
C SER A 99 8.51 -32.69 -36.11
N GLU A 100 8.50 -32.06 -34.94
CA GLU A 100 9.74 -31.72 -34.22
C GLU A 100 9.46 -31.71 -32.71
N LYS A 101 9.73 -32.86 -32.08
CA LYS A 101 9.85 -32.97 -30.62
C LYS A 101 11.27 -32.55 -30.25
N THR A 102 11.38 -31.41 -29.56
CA THR A 102 12.59 -31.08 -28.80
C THR A 102 12.25 -31.23 -27.32
N GLU A 103 12.50 -32.42 -26.78
CA GLU A 103 12.51 -32.66 -25.34
C GLU A 103 13.64 -31.80 -24.74
N ARG A 104 13.28 -30.75 -23.99
CA ARG A 104 14.21 -30.07 -23.10
C ARG A 104 14.09 -30.71 -21.73
N GLU A 105 15.13 -31.45 -21.35
CA GLU A 105 15.35 -31.88 -19.97
C GLU A 105 15.40 -30.65 -19.03
N PRO A 106 14.91 -30.77 -17.79
CA PRO A 106 15.01 -29.69 -16.81
C PRO A 106 16.47 -29.53 -16.38
N SER A 107 17.06 -28.38 -16.68
CA SER A 107 18.40 -28.00 -16.21
C SER A 107 18.42 -27.90 -14.68
N GLU A 108 19.40 -28.55 -14.05
CA GLU A 108 19.74 -28.39 -12.64
C GLU A 108 19.96 -26.91 -12.28
N PRO A 109 19.60 -26.48 -11.05
CA PRO A 109 19.87 -25.11 -10.61
C PRO A 109 21.39 -24.88 -10.47
N ASP A 110 21.88 -23.87 -11.17
CA ASP A 110 23.25 -23.36 -11.05
C ASP A 110 23.43 -22.72 -9.66
N ASP A 111 24.12 -23.44 -8.78
CA ASP A 111 24.35 -23.11 -7.37
C ASP A 111 25.49 -22.10 -7.16
N SER A 112 25.69 -21.18 -8.12
CA SER A 112 26.76 -20.17 -8.06
C SER A 112 26.23 -18.74 -8.16
N LEU A 113 25.72 -18.23 -7.03
CA LEU A 113 25.59 -16.77 -6.85
C LEU A 113 27.00 -16.16 -6.73
N PRO A 114 27.41 -15.22 -7.60
CA PRO A 114 28.66 -14.50 -7.38
C PRO A 114 28.48 -13.58 -6.18
N ALA A 115 29.36 -13.74 -5.18
CA ALA A 115 29.56 -12.76 -4.12
C ALA A 115 30.05 -11.45 -4.76
N GLN A 116 29.14 -10.55 -5.11
CA GLN A 116 29.49 -9.17 -5.39
C GLN A 116 29.62 -8.43 -4.06
N GLU A 117 30.86 -8.31 -3.59
CA GLU A 117 31.24 -7.22 -2.72
C GLU A 117 31.02 -5.91 -3.49
N GLU A 118 29.88 -5.25 -3.27
CA GLU A 118 29.69 -3.88 -3.72
C GLU A 118 30.71 -2.98 -3.00
N LYS A 119 31.73 -2.53 -3.74
CA LYS A 119 32.56 -1.39 -3.38
C LYS A 119 31.67 -0.15 -3.28
N THR A 120 31.17 0.14 -2.09
CA THR A 120 30.41 1.35 -1.80
C THR A 120 31.37 2.50 -1.56
N THR A 121 31.52 3.37 -2.56
CA THR A 121 32.12 4.69 -2.40
C THR A 121 31.20 5.53 -1.51
N GLY A 122 31.63 5.81 -0.28
CA GLY A 122 31.16 6.93 0.54
C GLY A 122 29.67 7.00 0.92
N LYS A 123 28.92 5.89 0.87
CA LYS A 123 27.53 5.87 1.36
C LYS A 123 27.53 5.95 2.90
N LYS A 124 26.75 6.86 3.49
CA LYS A 124 26.32 6.72 4.89
C LYS A 124 25.73 5.31 5.04
N SER A 125 26.40 4.43 5.77
CA SER A 125 25.88 3.10 6.08
C SER A 125 24.89 3.26 7.23
N PHE A 126 23.60 3.22 6.90
CA PHE A 126 22.56 3.13 7.92
C PHE A 126 22.48 1.65 8.36
N SER A 127 22.64 1.37 9.66
CA SER A 127 22.25 0.07 10.21
C SER A 127 20.77 0.14 10.58
N VAL A 128 19.92 -0.43 9.73
CA VAL A 128 18.48 -0.53 10.00
C VAL A 128 18.12 -1.95 10.38
N GLY A 129 17.19 -2.10 11.33
CA GLY A 129 16.85 -3.40 11.90
C GLY A 129 18.01 -4.03 12.68
N GLU A 130 18.02 -5.36 12.76
CA GLU A 130 19.10 -6.12 13.38
C GLU A 130 20.35 -6.10 12.48
N PRO A 131 21.49 -5.53 12.90
CA PRO A 131 22.68 -5.40 12.07
C PRO A 131 23.24 -6.74 11.56
N LEU A 132 23.04 -7.82 12.31
CA LEU A 132 23.45 -9.18 11.93
C LEU A 132 22.40 -9.92 11.10
N ALA A 133 21.26 -9.31 10.76
CA ALA A 133 20.17 -9.94 10.03
C ALA A 133 20.63 -10.69 8.76
N PRO A 134 21.54 -10.17 7.90
CA PRO A 134 22.02 -10.94 6.75
C PRO A 134 22.64 -12.28 7.11
N GLY A 135 23.43 -12.32 8.19
CA GLY A 135 24.04 -13.55 8.69
C GLY A 135 23.05 -14.44 9.42
N MET A 136 22.19 -13.85 10.25
CA MET A 136 21.17 -14.57 11.01
C MET A 136 20.13 -15.24 10.10
N MET A 137 19.69 -14.57 9.04
CA MET A 137 18.74 -15.12 8.07
C MET A 137 19.34 -16.32 7.33
N LYS A 138 20.64 -16.27 6.99
CA LYS A 138 21.35 -17.41 6.41
C LYS A 138 21.42 -18.58 7.39
N LEU A 139 21.80 -18.32 8.64
CA LEU A 139 21.88 -19.35 9.68
C LEU A 139 20.51 -19.97 9.96
N LEU A 140 19.44 -19.16 9.95
CA LEU A 140 18.06 -19.63 10.10
C LEU A 140 17.67 -20.58 8.98
N ASP A 141 17.96 -20.23 7.72
CA ASP A 141 17.69 -21.08 6.56
C ASP A 141 18.44 -22.42 6.66
N ASP A 142 19.75 -22.36 6.96
CA ASP A 142 20.59 -23.55 7.19
C ASP A 142 20.02 -24.43 8.31
N GLU A 143 19.61 -23.84 9.44
CA GLU A 143 19.04 -24.55 10.57
C GLU A 143 17.72 -25.24 10.22
N ILE A 144 16.84 -24.59 9.47
CA ILE A 144 15.56 -25.16 9.01
C ILE A 144 15.84 -26.35 8.10
N VAL A 145 16.70 -26.19 7.10
CA VAL A 145 17.06 -27.22 6.13
C VAL A 145 17.69 -28.43 6.83
N GLU A 146 18.67 -28.21 7.70
CA GLU A 146 19.31 -29.28 8.48
C GLU A 146 18.35 -29.89 9.51
N GLY A 147 17.41 -29.14 10.05
CA GLY A 147 16.34 -29.64 10.91
C GLY A 147 15.42 -30.62 10.18
N ILE A 148 15.02 -30.30 8.94
CA ILE A 148 14.22 -31.18 8.07
C ILE A 148 14.99 -32.48 7.76
N LYS A 149 16.28 -32.38 7.43
CA LYS A 149 17.15 -33.53 7.17
C LYS A 149 17.31 -34.41 8.40
N ARG A 150 17.70 -33.85 9.55
CA ARG A 150 17.91 -34.59 10.81
C ARG A 150 16.68 -35.34 11.29
N ARG A 151 15.48 -34.81 11.03
CA ARG A 151 14.21 -35.45 11.38
C ARG A 151 13.74 -36.51 10.38
N GLY A 152 14.43 -36.66 9.24
CA GLY A 152 14.05 -37.60 8.18
C GLY A 152 12.71 -37.26 7.53
N ILE A 153 12.35 -35.98 7.45
CA ILE A 153 11.04 -35.52 6.95
C ILE A 153 11.11 -34.82 5.59
N ILE A 154 12.22 -34.94 4.86
CA ILE A 154 12.43 -34.30 3.54
C ILE A 154 11.26 -34.61 2.59
N ASP A 155 10.89 -35.87 2.41
CA ASP A 155 9.80 -36.26 1.51
C ASP A 155 8.43 -35.75 1.97
N ARG A 156 8.20 -35.67 3.29
CA ARG A 156 6.96 -35.12 3.86
C ARG A 156 6.87 -33.62 3.58
N PHE A 157 7.98 -32.91 3.75
CA PHE A 157 8.06 -31.49 3.47
C PHE A 157 7.89 -31.19 1.98
N ALA A 158 8.55 -31.96 1.09
CA ALA A 158 8.37 -31.85 -0.35
C ALA A 158 6.92 -32.11 -0.80
N ARG A 159 6.19 -33.01 -0.12
CA ARG A 159 4.74 -33.18 -0.35
C ARG A 159 3.94 -31.97 0.11
N PHE A 160 4.27 -31.39 1.26
CA PHE A 160 3.63 -30.16 1.74
C PHE A 160 3.87 -28.98 0.78
N GLN A 161 5.10 -28.79 0.29
CA GLN A 161 5.40 -27.76 -0.71
C GLN A 161 4.60 -27.96 -1.99
N ARG A 162 4.56 -29.18 -2.53
CA ARG A 162 3.71 -29.49 -3.71
C ARG A 162 2.24 -29.22 -3.47
N TYR A 163 1.73 -29.51 -2.27
CA TYR A 163 0.36 -29.16 -1.89
C TYR A 163 0.13 -27.65 -1.89
N MET A 164 1.03 -26.87 -1.28
CA MET A 164 0.96 -25.40 -1.26
C MET A 164 0.99 -24.81 -2.66
N ILE A 165 1.94 -25.26 -3.49
CA ILE A 165 2.05 -24.88 -4.90
C ILE A 165 0.75 -25.21 -5.65
N GLY A 166 0.21 -26.42 -5.47
CA GLY A 166 -1.05 -26.82 -6.08
C GLY A 166 -2.24 -25.95 -5.66
N LYS A 167 -2.25 -25.42 -4.43
CA LYS A 167 -3.28 -24.45 -3.99
C LYS A 167 -3.15 -23.09 -4.67
N VAL A 168 -1.92 -22.60 -4.83
CA VAL A 168 -1.64 -21.36 -5.57
C VAL A 168 -2.03 -21.51 -7.04
N GLU A 169 -1.71 -22.65 -7.66
CA GLU A 169 -2.05 -22.95 -9.06
C GLU A 169 -3.55 -23.12 -9.27
N ALA A 170 -4.25 -23.80 -8.35
CA ALA A 170 -5.70 -23.98 -8.42
C ALA A 170 -6.47 -22.65 -8.35
N SER A 171 -5.85 -21.58 -7.82
CA SER A 171 -6.42 -20.23 -7.82
C SER A 171 -6.13 -19.42 -9.09
N ALA A 172 -5.29 -19.90 -10.01
CA ALA A 172 -4.94 -19.15 -11.23
C ALA A 172 -6.00 -19.15 -12.37
N PRO A 173 -6.88 -20.15 -12.54
CA PRO A 173 -7.87 -20.12 -13.62
C PRO A 173 -8.88 -18.98 -13.47
N ARG A 174 -9.22 -18.34 -14.59
CA ARG A 174 -10.16 -17.21 -14.65
C ARG A 174 -11.59 -17.53 -14.21
N TYR A 175 -11.97 -18.77 -13.91
CA TYR A 175 -13.31 -19.04 -13.36
C TYR A 175 -13.41 -20.33 -12.57
N THR A 176 -13.28 -20.23 -11.25
CA THR A 176 -13.55 -21.33 -10.30
C THR A 176 -14.84 -21.08 -9.48
N GLY A 177 -15.55 -19.97 -9.71
CA GLY A 177 -16.61 -19.47 -8.80
C GLY A 177 -16.07 -18.95 -7.46
N SER A 178 -14.75 -19.00 -7.26
CA SER A 178 -14.04 -18.48 -6.09
C SER A 178 -13.62 -17.02 -6.29
N GLU A 179 -13.51 -16.29 -5.19
CA GLU A 179 -12.80 -15.02 -5.06
C GLU A 179 -11.28 -15.18 -5.26
N LEU A 180 -10.77 -16.41 -5.15
CA LEU A 180 -9.38 -16.77 -5.40
C LEU A 180 -9.17 -17.12 -6.88
N SER A 181 -9.09 -16.09 -7.73
CA SER A 181 -8.80 -16.22 -9.17
C SER A 181 -7.43 -15.65 -9.59
N GLY A 182 -6.53 -15.44 -8.63
CA GLY A 182 -5.19 -14.92 -8.88
C GLY A 182 -5.17 -13.44 -9.27
N ASN A 183 -6.32 -12.78 -9.35
CA ASN A 183 -6.41 -11.35 -9.62
C ASN A 183 -5.66 -10.54 -8.55
N CYS A 184 -5.02 -9.46 -8.98
CA CYS A 184 -4.20 -8.58 -8.16
C CYS A 184 -3.05 -9.30 -7.42
N ARG A 185 -2.71 -10.54 -7.80
CA ARG A 185 -1.57 -11.27 -7.24
C ARG A 185 -0.29 -10.90 -7.99
N LEU A 186 0.61 -10.23 -7.30
CA LEU A 186 1.93 -9.86 -7.82
C LEU A 186 2.79 -11.12 -8.06
N SER A 187 3.64 -11.08 -9.09
CA SER A 187 4.52 -12.21 -9.42
C SER A 187 5.49 -12.53 -8.28
N TRP A 188 5.96 -11.51 -7.56
CA TRP A 188 6.82 -11.70 -6.39
C TRP A 188 6.10 -12.41 -5.25
N TYR A 189 4.82 -12.10 -5.01
CA TYR A 189 4.03 -12.83 -4.03
C TYR A 189 3.84 -14.30 -4.43
N ASP A 190 3.56 -14.56 -5.71
CA ASP A 190 3.47 -15.92 -6.26
C ASP A 190 4.79 -16.69 -6.03
N HIS A 191 5.93 -16.04 -6.28
CA HIS A 191 7.27 -16.59 -6.01
C HIS A 191 7.48 -16.95 -4.53
N LEU A 192 7.18 -16.03 -3.60
CA LEU A 192 7.36 -16.29 -2.17
C LEU A 192 6.49 -17.47 -1.69
N MET A 193 5.25 -17.58 -2.18
CA MET A 193 4.35 -18.67 -1.81
C MET A 193 4.80 -20.04 -2.34
N ARG A 194 5.52 -20.06 -3.48
CA ARG A 194 6.12 -21.29 -4.03
C ARG A 194 7.44 -21.66 -3.33
N ASN A 195 8.14 -20.67 -2.78
CA ASN A 195 9.45 -20.81 -2.15
C ASN A 195 9.39 -20.53 -0.64
N ALA A 196 8.46 -21.19 0.07
CA ALA A 196 8.15 -20.90 1.47
C ALA A 196 9.35 -21.02 2.45
N LEU A 197 10.41 -21.74 2.09
CA LEU A 197 11.64 -21.81 2.90
C LEU A 197 12.47 -20.53 2.81
N SER A 198 12.71 -20.01 1.59
CA SER A 198 13.50 -18.79 1.37
C SER A 198 12.69 -17.52 1.60
N ALA A 199 11.36 -17.60 1.58
CA ALA A 199 10.47 -16.44 1.67
C ALA A 199 10.76 -15.49 2.85
N PRO A 200 11.03 -15.96 4.09
CA PRO A 200 11.39 -15.07 5.19
C PRO A 200 12.69 -14.29 4.95
N VAL A 201 13.70 -14.94 4.36
CA VAL A 201 14.99 -14.33 4.04
C VAL A 201 14.83 -13.25 2.97
N GLU A 202 14.06 -13.56 1.93
CA GLU A 202 13.78 -12.61 0.84
C GLU A 202 12.95 -11.41 1.32
N ALA A 203 11.94 -11.65 2.17
CA ALA A 203 11.11 -10.60 2.75
C ALA A 203 11.91 -9.69 3.70
N GLU A 204 12.76 -10.26 4.55
CA GLU A 204 13.70 -9.49 5.39
C GLU A 204 14.58 -8.61 4.53
N ARG A 205 15.24 -9.20 3.51
CA ARG A 205 16.15 -8.45 2.65
C ARG A 205 15.45 -7.29 1.95
N PHE A 206 14.26 -7.55 1.39
CA PHE A 206 13.49 -6.52 0.70
C PHE A 206 13.09 -5.38 1.63
N THR A 207 12.50 -5.70 2.79
CA THR A 207 12.07 -4.68 3.77
C THR A 207 13.24 -3.88 4.33
N ARG A 208 14.39 -4.51 4.59
CA ARG A 208 15.61 -3.82 5.00
C ARG A 208 16.13 -2.87 3.92
N LEU A 209 16.13 -3.28 2.65
CA LEU A 209 16.55 -2.40 1.56
C LEU A 209 15.63 -1.19 1.40
N LEU A 210 14.30 -1.39 1.51
CA LEU A 210 13.34 -0.28 1.53
C LEU A 210 13.64 0.70 2.67
N HIS A 211 13.95 0.21 3.87
CA HIS A 211 14.27 1.07 5.01
C HIS A 211 15.61 1.81 4.82
N ILE A 212 16.64 1.16 4.28
CA ILE A 212 17.90 1.83 3.93
C ILE A 212 17.65 2.96 2.92
N ASP A 213 16.85 2.68 1.89
CA ASP A 213 16.49 3.68 0.88
C ASP A 213 15.69 4.83 1.52
N ALA A 214 14.72 4.54 2.38
CA ALA A 214 13.90 5.56 3.06
C ALA A 214 14.73 6.57 3.87
N LEU A 215 15.83 6.12 4.49
CA LEU A 215 16.71 6.97 5.31
C LEU A 215 17.71 7.81 4.48
N ASP A 216 17.72 7.70 3.16
CA ASP A 216 18.53 8.58 2.33
C ASP A 216 17.89 9.97 2.23
N ASP A 217 18.49 10.95 2.90
CA ASP A 217 18.00 12.33 3.02
C ASP A 217 17.65 13.01 1.67
N CYS A 218 18.32 12.67 0.57
CA CYS A 218 18.18 13.39 -0.71
C CYS A 218 17.30 12.67 -1.72
N ARG A 219 17.38 11.33 -1.81
CA ARG A 219 16.64 10.55 -2.82
C ARG A 219 15.81 9.44 -2.22
N GLY A 220 15.54 9.47 -0.92
CA GLY A 220 15.05 8.30 -0.21
C GLY A 220 13.74 7.76 -0.77
N ILE A 221 12.73 8.62 -0.90
CA ILE A 221 11.43 8.23 -1.49
C ILE A 221 11.58 7.77 -2.94
N ALA A 222 12.38 8.45 -3.76
CA ALA A 222 12.58 8.09 -5.16
C ALA A 222 13.25 6.70 -5.31
N LYS A 223 14.24 6.40 -4.47
CA LYS A 223 14.90 5.08 -4.42
C LYS A 223 13.95 4.01 -3.92
N LEU A 224 13.19 4.32 -2.88
CA LEU A 224 12.21 3.41 -2.33
C LEU A 224 11.17 2.99 -3.36
N LEU A 225 10.64 3.95 -4.13
CA LEU A 225 9.70 3.68 -5.21
C LEU A 225 10.33 2.80 -6.30
N ALA A 226 11.60 3.03 -6.67
CA ALA A 226 12.32 2.20 -7.63
C ALA A 226 12.51 0.76 -7.12
N THR A 227 12.91 0.59 -5.85
CA THR A 227 13.06 -0.72 -5.20
C THR A 227 11.72 -1.45 -5.10
N ALA A 228 10.63 -0.74 -4.78
CA ALA A 228 9.29 -1.31 -4.71
C ALA A 228 8.73 -1.69 -6.09
N ALA A 229 9.04 -0.92 -7.15
CA ALA A 229 8.53 -1.14 -8.50
C ALA A 229 8.82 -2.56 -9.04
N GLU A 230 10.01 -3.10 -8.75
CA GLU A 230 10.36 -4.47 -9.13
C GLU A 230 9.41 -5.52 -8.52
N LYS A 231 8.90 -5.26 -7.31
CA LYS A 231 7.97 -6.16 -6.62
C LYS A 231 6.50 -5.90 -6.99
N LEU A 232 6.24 -4.81 -7.69
CA LEU A 232 4.94 -4.42 -8.24
C LEU A 232 4.79 -4.84 -9.72
N ASP A 233 5.64 -5.72 -10.23
CA ASP A 233 5.69 -6.18 -11.63
C ASP A 233 6.01 -5.08 -12.66
N LEU A 234 6.69 -3.99 -12.27
CA LEU A 234 6.96 -2.83 -13.13
C LEU A 234 8.36 -2.79 -13.76
N GLY A 235 9.07 -3.93 -13.77
CA GLY A 235 10.45 -3.99 -14.24
C GLY A 235 11.42 -3.15 -13.38
N LYS A 236 12.69 -3.12 -13.77
CA LYS A 236 13.68 -2.27 -13.10
C LYS A 236 13.45 -0.80 -13.47
N ARG A 237 13.45 0.07 -12.46
CA ARG A 237 13.29 1.52 -12.62
C ARG A 237 14.48 2.26 -12.02
N GLU A 238 14.84 3.37 -12.64
CA GLU A 238 15.85 4.28 -12.11
C GLU A 238 15.17 5.35 -11.22
N PRO A 239 15.68 5.60 -10.01
CA PRO A 239 15.16 6.65 -9.14
C PRO A 239 15.21 8.02 -9.83
N ARG A 240 14.16 8.83 -9.68
CA ARG A 240 14.21 10.23 -10.14
C ARG A 240 15.33 11.01 -9.46
N ASP A 241 15.92 11.93 -10.19
CA ASP A 241 16.94 12.83 -9.68
C ASP A 241 16.36 13.85 -8.69
N THR A 242 17.24 14.37 -7.83
CA THR A 242 16.91 15.48 -6.92
C THR A 242 16.62 16.76 -7.69
N LEU A 243 15.77 17.62 -7.14
CA LEU A 243 15.52 18.94 -7.70
C LEU A 243 16.66 19.88 -7.32
N GLU A 244 17.42 20.35 -8.31
CA GLU A 244 18.39 21.42 -8.12
C GLU A 244 17.65 22.76 -8.01
N VAL A 245 17.29 23.14 -6.78
CA VAL A 245 16.63 24.41 -6.48
C VAL A 245 17.54 25.30 -5.64
N GLU A 246 17.78 26.52 -6.11
CA GLU A 246 18.61 27.53 -5.45
C GLU A 246 17.78 28.70 -4.90
N THR A 247 16.53 28.85 -5.35
CA THR A 247 15.64 29.94 -4.90
C THR A 247 14.23 29.44 -4.53
N PRO A 248 13.49 30.18 -3.69
CA PRO A 248 12.11 29.85 -3.33
C PRO A 248 11.17 29.80 -4.53
N GLU A 249 11.38 30.68 -5.52
CA GLU A 249 10.58 30.72 -6.74
C GLU A 249 10.81 29.49 -7.63
N GLN A 250 12.06 28.98 -7.67
CA GLN A 250 12.37 27.72 -8.33
C GLN A 250 11.71 26.54 -7.62
N ALA A 251 11.75 26.51 -6.28
CA ALA A 251 11.06 25.50 -5.49
C ALA A 251 9.55 25.49 -5.76
N PHE A 252 8.90 26.67 -5.74
CA PHE A 252 7.50 26.80 -6.09
C PHE A 252 7.20 26.37 -7.54
N GLY A 253 8.10 26.71 -8.49
CA GLY A 253 8.01 26.24 -9.87
C GLY A 253 8.05 24.71 -9.99
N ALA A 254 8.89 24.06 -9.20
CA ALA A 254 8.99 22.60 -9.17
C ALA A 254 7.74 21.94 -8.57
N VAL A 255 7.12 22.52 -7.52
CA VAL A 255 5.80 22.06 -7.02
C VAL A 255 4.78 22.06 -8.16
N ARG A 256 4.69 23.18 -8.90
CA ARG A 256 3.73 23.30 -10.01
C ARG A 256 3.95 22.25 -11.08
N GLN A 257 5.21 21.98 -11.45
CA GLN A 257 5.52 20.98 -12.45
C GLN A 257 5.21 19.56 -11.97
N ALA A 258 5.57 19.24 -10.72
CA ALA A 258 5.29 17.94 -10.11
C ALA A 258 3.77 17.64 -10.06
N LEU A 259 2.94 18.65 -9.75
CA LEU A 259 1.48 18.51 -9.78
C LEU A 259 0.94 18.22 -11.20
N ILE A 260 1.46 18.90 -12.22
CA ILE A 260 1.08 18.66 -13.63
C ILE A 260 1.46 17.25 -14.06
N ASP A 261 2.69 16.82 -13.74
CA ASP A 261 3.21 15.50 -14.08
C ASP A 261 2.39 14.40 -13.37
N ALA A 262 2.10 14.58 -12.08
CA ALA A 262 1.29 13.65 -11.30
C ALA A 262 -0.14 13.53 -11.85
N GLN A 263 -0.78 14.64 -12.23
CA GLN A 263 -2.12 14.61 -12.85
C GLN A 263 -2.13 13.96 -14.23
N THR A 264 -1.09 14.21 -15.02
CA THR A 264 -0.96 13.58 -16.34
C THR A 264 -0.82 12.07 -16.21
N ALA A 265 0.03 11.61 -15.28
CA ALA A 265 0.22 10.21 -14.98
C ALA A 265 -1.05 9.56 -14.39
N TYR A 266 -1.75 10.24 -13.47
CA TYR A 266 -3.04 9.80 -12.95
C TYR A 266 -4.09 9.62 -14.06
N CYS A 267 -4.21 10.58 -14.97
CA CYS A 267 -5.13 10.48 -16.11
C CYS A 267 -4.80 9.26 -16.98
N ALA A 268 -3.52 8.99 -17.24
CA ALA A 268 -3.09 7.80 -17.96
C ALA A 268 -3.44 6.50 -17.20
N ALA A 269 -3.29 6.50 -15.87
CA ALA A 269 -3.61 5.36 -15.02
C ALA A 269 -5.08 4.94 -15.12
N LEU A 270 -6.00 5.90 -15.17
CA LEU A 270 -7.44 5.65 -15.28
C LEU A 270 -7.97 5.55 -16.71
N ALA A 271 -7.18 5.92 -17.72
CA ALA A 271 -7.61 5.93 -19.12
C ALA A 271 -8.21 4.60 -19.63
N PRO A 272 -7.78 3.41 -19.17
CA PRO A 272 -8.38 2.14 -19.58
C PRO A 272 -9.81 1.91 -19.06
N LEU A 273 -10.27 2.66 -18.06
CA LEU A 273 -11.59 2.50 -17.46
C LEU A 273 -12.64 3.42 -18.11
N GLY A 274 -13.85 2.90 -18.31
CA GLY A 274 -14.99 3.71 -18.69
C GLY A 274 -15.51 4.58 -17.53
N LYS A 275 -16.20 5.69 -17.84
CA LYS A 275 -16.80 6.59 -16.82
C LYS A 275 -17.77 5.89 -15.86
N SER A 276 -18.48 4.86 -16.31
CA SER A 276 -19.33 4.04 -15.44
C SER A 276 -18.51 3.15 -14.51
N GLU A 277 -17.41 2.58 -15.00
CA GLU A 277 -16.52 1.73 -14.23
C GLU A 277 -15.77 2.53 -13.16
N ILE A 278 -15.32 3.75 -13.46
CA ILE A 278 -14.73 4.67 -12.46
C ILE A 278 -15.73 4.97 -11.34
N ARG A 279 -16.99 5.26 -11.67
CA ARG A 279 -18.04 5.50 -10.66
C ARG A 279 -18.34 4.25 -9.85
N GLU A 280 -18.36 3.09 -10.49
CA GLU A 280 -18.57 1.80 -9.85
C GLU A 280 -17.45 1.48 -8.85
N LEU A 281 -16.19 1.69 -9.27
CA LEU A 281 -15.01 1.48 -8.43
C LEU A 281 -15.04 2.42 -7.22
N LEU A 282 -15.25 3.72 -7.44
CA LEU A 282 -15.31 4.72 -6.37
C LEU A 282 -16.41 4.42 -5.33
N ALA A 283 -17.58 3.96 -5.80
CA ALA A 283 -18.72 3.68 -4.91
C ALA A 283 -18.55 2.39 -4.08
N ASN A 284 -17.75 1.43 -4.56
CA ASN A 284 -17.73 0.08 -3.98
C ASN A 284 -16.37 -0.35 -3.42
N ALA A 285 -15.25 0.27 -3.80
CA ALA A 285 -13.90 -0.18 -3.43
C ALA A 285 -13.69 -0.23 -1.91
N VAL A 286 -13.85 0.90 -1.22
CA VAL A 286 -13.69 0.97 0.26
C VAL A 286 -14.67 0.04 0.96
N ARG A 287 -15.94 0.07 0.53
CA ARG A 287 -16.99 -0.75 1.13
C ARG A 287 -16.66 -2.25 1.05
N SER A 288 -16.23 -2.72 -0.11
CA SER A 288 -16.05 -4.15 -0.38
C SER A 288 -14.72 -4.69 0.15
N LEU A 289 -13.66 -3.88 0.08
CA LEU A 289 -12.29 -4.29 0.44
C LEU A 289 -11.93 -3.95 1.89
N SER A 290 -12.76 -3.15 2.57
CA SER A 290 -12.55 -2.77 3.95
C SER A 290 -13.83 -2.88 4.79
N THR A 291 -14.82 -2.01 4.61
CA THR A 291 -15.91 -1.81 5.58
C THR A 291 -16.83 -2.99 5.83
N GLN A 292 -17.24 -3.70 4.78
CA GLN A 292 -18.12 -4.85 4.93
C GLN A 292 -17.37 -6.11 5.33
N ASN A 293 -16.04 -6.12 5.27
CA ASN A 293 -15.28 -7.33 5.47
C ASN A 293 -15.06 -7.62 6.97
N ARG A 294 -15.81 -8.59 7.49
CA ARG A 294 -15.70 -9.07 8.89
C ARG A 294 -14.74 -10.25 9.06
N LEU A 295 -14.36 -10.91 7.98
CA LEU A 295 -13.51 -12.11 8.00
C LEU A 295 -12.19 -11.84 7.28
N GLY A 296 -11.06 -12.12 7.92
CA GLY A 296 -9.74 -11.81 7.36
C GLY A 296 -9.31 -12.65 6.14
N HIS A 297 -10.05 -13.70 5.78
CA HIS A 297 -9.66 -14.68 4.76
C HIS A 297 -10.63 -14.81 3.57
N THR A 298 -11.70 -14.01 3.54
CA THR A 298 -12.68 -13.97 2.44
C THR A 298 -13.26 -12.56 2.37
N LEU A 299 -13.85 -12.18 1.24
CA LEU A 299 -14.67 -10.98 1.14
C LEU A 299 -16.13 -11.29 1.50
N ALA A 300 -16.84 -10.30 2.04
CA ALA A 300 -18.25 -10.44 2.42
C ALA A 300 -19.17 -10.63 1.20
N ASP A 301 -18.96 -9.82 0.15
CA ASP A 301 -19.51 -10.04 -1.18
C ASP A 301 -18.37 -10.36 -2.15
N ARG A 302 -18.26 -11.64 -2.49
CA ARG A 302 -17.20 -12.16 -3.38
C ARG A 302 -17.37 -11.68 -4.81
N GLY A 303 -18.61 -11.49 -5.28
CA GLY A 303 -18.90 -11.04 -6.64
C GLY A 303 -18.50 -9.58 -6.82
N THR A 304 -18.94 -8.71 -5.91
CA THR A 304 -18.55 -7.30 -5.91
C THR A 304 -17.05 -7.13 -5.66
N GLY A 305 -16.48 -7.87 -4.71
CA GLY A 305 -15.05 -7.84 -4.43
C GLY A 305 -14.20 -8.21 -5.64
N ARG A 306 -14.55 -9.30 -6.33
CA ARG A 306 -13.90 -9.71 -7.57
C ARG A 306 -14.04 -8.66 -8.67
N ARG A 307 -15.23 -8.07 -8.82
CA ARG A 307 -15.46 -6.99 -9.78
C ARG A 307 -14.56 -5.78 -9.50
N MET A 308 -14.31 -5.42 -8.24
CA MET A 308 -13.35 -4.37 -7.89
C MET A 308 -11.93 -4.74 -8.35
N CYS A 309 -11.49 -5.98 -8.11
CA CYS A 309 -10.20 -6.46 -8.60
C CYS A 309 -10.09 -6.43 -10.12
N ASP A 310 -11.12 -6.87 -10.84
CA ASP A 310 -11.14 -6.82 -12.32
C ASP A 310 -11.01 -5.39 -12.85
N LEU A 311 -11.61 -4.40 -12.17
CA LEU A 311 -11.48 -2.98 -12.54
C LEU A 311 -10.08 -2.43 -12.20
N MET A 312 -9.52 -2.79 -11.05
CA MET A 312 -8.15 -2.39 -10.67
C MET A 312 -7.11 -2.97 -11.65
N GLU A 313 -7.26 -4.22 -12.09
CA GLU A 313 -6.34 -4.82 -13.08
C GLU A 313 -6.43 -4.20 -14.48
N LYS A 314 -7.54 -3.52 -14.82
CA LYS A 314 -7.63 -2.76 -16.06
C LYS A 314 -6.82 -1.47 -16.01
N MET A 315 -6.60 -0.90 -14.82
CA MET A 315 -5.87 0.36 -14.67
C MET A 315 -4.41 0.20 -15.10
N ASP A 316 -3.81 1.29 -15.57
CA ASP A 316 -2.38 1.33 -15.89
C ASP A 316 -1.59 1.58 -14.59
N ARG A 317 -1.12 0.48 -13.98
CA ARG A 317 -0.28 0.47 -12.77
C ARG A 317 1.03 1.24 -12.97
N GLU A 318 1.64 1.14 -14.14
CA GLU A 318 2.89 1.85 -14.45
C GLU A 318 2.67 3.37 -14.45
N ALA A 319 1.56 3.84 -15.01
CA ALA A 319 1.14 5.24 -14.93
C ALA A 319 0.82 5.67 -13.49
N MET A 320 0.18 4.80 -12.69
CA MET A 320 -0.09 5.12 -11.28
C MET A 320 1.21 5.32 -10.49
N VAL A 321 2.21 4.44 -10.66
CA VAL A 321 3.52 4.61 -10.01
C VAL A 321 4.27 5.82 -10.56
N ARG A 322 4.15 6.15 -11.86
CA ARG A 322 4.70 7.40 -12.41
C ARG A 322 4.12 8.65 -11.74
N ALA A 323 2.87 8.60 -11.27
CA ALA A 323 2.27 9.71 -10.53
C ALA A 323 2.91 9.88 -9.14
N ALA A 324 3.23 8.77 -8.46
CA ALA A 324 4.01 8.81 -7.21
C ALA A 324 5.43 9.34 -7.44
N GLU A 325 6.11 8.85 -8.48
CA GLU A 325 7.46 9.29 -8.85
C GLU A 325 7.52 10.78 -9.20
N ALA A 326 6.45 11.36 -9.75
CA ALA A 326 6.38 12.79 -10.04
C ALA A 326 6.44 13.67 -8.78
N LEU A 327 5.88 13.19 -7.66
CA LEU A 327 5.87 13.93 -6.39
C LEU A 327 7.09 13.60 -5.52
N ALA A 328 7.73 12.45 -5.71
CA ALA A 328 8.83 11.97 -4.87
C ALA A 328 9.99 12.98 -4.66
N PRO A 329 10.44 13.76 -5.65
CA PRO A 329 11.53 14.73 -5.45
C PRO A 329 11.17 15.89 -4.51
N LEU A 330 9.88 16.14 -4.24
CA LEU A 330 9.43 17.17 -3.31
C LEU A 330 9.72 16.80 -1.84
N ALA A 331 10.05 15.54 -1.56
CA ALA A 331 10.46 15.07 -0.24
C ALA A 331 11.96 15.30 0.05
N ASP A 332 12.72 15.97 -0.81
CA ASP A 332 14.11 16.34 -0.48
C ASP A 332 14.10 17.44 0.59
N VAL A 333 14.75 17.19 1.73
CA VAL A 333 14.85 18.15 2.83
C VAL A 333 15.43 19.49 2.37
N LYS A 334 16.41 19.49 1.46
CA LYS A 334 16.97 20.75 0.93
C LYS A 334 15.95 21.53 0.13
N PHE A 335 15.08 20.84 -0.60
CA PHE A 335 13.98 21.46 -1.34
C PHE A 335 12.96 22.07 -0.36
N LEU A 336 12.59 21.34 0.69
CA LEU A 336 11.65 21.81 1.72
C LEU A 336 12.19 23.06 2.45
N GLU A 337 13.48 23.11 2.75
CA GLU A 337 14.14 24.29 3.31
C GLU A 337 14.08 25.52 2.38
N GLN A 338 14.24 25.32 1.06
CA GLN A 338 14.03 26.41 0.10
C GLN A 338 12.58 26.90 0.12
N LEU A 339 11.63 25.98 0.19
CA LEU A 339 10.20 26.30 0.27
C LEU A 339 9.85 27.07 1.56
N LYS A 340 10.46 26.70 2.70
CA LYS A 340 10.30 27.37 4.01
C LYS A 340 10.72 28.83 4.01
N SER A 341 11.59 29.20 3.08
CA SER A 341 12.06 30.58 2.91
C SER A 341 11.18 31.44 1.99
N LEU A 342 10.07 30.90 1.45
CA LEU A 342 9.06 31.68 0.74
C LEU A 342 8.51 32.80 1.63
N SER A 343 8.46 34.02 1.09
CA SER A 343 7.81 35.13 1.77
C SER A 343 6.34 35.21 1.36
N CYS A 344 5.42 34.88 2.26
CA CYS A 344 4.01 35.21 2.08
C CYS A 344 3.81 36.70 2.39
N LYS A 345 3.65 37.54 1.36
CA LYS A 345 3.29 38.95 1.56
C LYS A 345 1.84 39.00 2.01
N ARG A 346 1.62 39.40 3.27
CA ARG A 346 0.31 39.67 3.89
C ARG A 346 -0.76 40.07 2.89
N GLN A 347 -1.58 39.11 2.50
CA GLN A 347 -2.84 39.37 1.84
C GLN A 347 -3.93 38.72 2.68
N ARG A 348 -4.67 39.55 3.43
CA ARG A 348 -5.84 39.14 4.24
C ARG A 348 -7.04 38.74 3.37
N SER A 349 -6.83 38.26 2.14
CA SER A 349 -7.92 37.75 1.31
C SER A 349 -8.25 36.35 1.82
N GLY A 350 -9.36 36.22 2.54
CA GLY A 350 -9.82 34.92 3.01
C GLY A 350 -9.93 33.94 1.85
N VAL A 351 -9.19 32.84 1.93
CA VAL A 351 -9.36 31.70 1.03
C VAL A 351 -10.54 30.90 1.58
N PRO A 352 -11.65 30.73 0.85
CA PRO A 352 -12.79 29.95 1.34
C PRO A 352 -12.33 28.55 1.77
N GLY A 353 -12.65 28.14 2.99
CA GLY A 353 -12.19 26.86 3.55
C GLY A 353 -10.83 26.92 4.25
N ALA A 354 -10.09 28.03 4.20
CA ALA A 354 -8.92 28.26 5.06
C ALA A 354 -9.19 29.44 6.01
N ALA A 355 -9.17 29.18 7.31
CA ALA A 355 -9.28 30.21 8.34
C ALA A 355 -7.87 30.55 8.84
N GLY A 356 -7.36 31.73 8.47
CA GLY A 356 -6.00 32.15 8.81
C GLY A 356 -5.38 33.06 7.75
N GLU A 357 -4.05 33.24 7.79
CA GLU A 357 -3.33 34.04 6.80
C GLU A 357 -2.85 33.16 5.65
N ALA A 358 -3.63 33.14 4.56
CA ALA A 358 -3.34 32.34 3.39
C ALA A 358 -3.44 33.16 2.10
N MET A 359 -2.59 32.83 1.12
CA MET A 359 -2.68 33.29 -0.26
C MET A 359 -3.05 32.13 -1.18
N ARG A 360 -3.78 32.43 -2.25
CA ARG A 360 -4.20 31.45 -3.24
C ARG A 360 -3.65 31.82 -4.62
N ILE A 361 -3.06 30.85 -5.31
CA ILE A 361 -2.46 30.99 -6.63
C ILE A 361 -3.12 29.99 -7.57
N GLU A 362 -3.76 30.50 -8.62
CA GLU A 362 -4.38 29.65 -9.65
C GLU A 362 -3.32 29.03 -10.57
N THR A 363 -3.48 27.73 -10.86
CA THR A 363 -2.61 27.00 -11.80
C THR A 363 -3.42 26.09 -12.70
N SER A 364 -2.81 25.60 -13.78
CA SER A 364 -3.44 24.62 -14.68
C SER A 364 -3.70 23.26 -14.02
N ALA A 365 -3.01 22.95 -12.94
CA ALA A 365 -3.22 21.73 -12.16
C ALA A 365 -4.21 21.94 -11.00
N GLY A 366 -4.88 23.09 -10.91
CA GLY A 366 -5.68 23.47 -9.73
C GLY A 366 -4.94 24.48 -8.86
N ALA A 367 -5.64 25.05 -7.89
CA ALA A 367 -5.08 26.11 -7.08
C ALA A 367 -4.05 25.59 -6.08
N ILE A 368 -3.07 26.43 -5.76
CA ILE A 368 -2.12 26.22 -4.67
C ILE A 368 -2.42 27.26 -3.59
N VAL A 369 -2.61 26.81 -2.36
CA VAL A 369 -2.75 27.65 -1.18
C VAL A 369 -1.40 27.68 -0.46
N ILE A 370 -0.92 28.88 -0.11
CA ILE A 370 0.30 29.06 0.67
C ILE A 370 -0.05 29.89 1.90
N SER A 371 0.34 29.45 3.09
CA SER A 371 0.04 30.16 4.33
C SER A 371 1.28 30.69 5.03
N GLY A 372 1.09 31.68 5.90
CA GLY A 372 2.16 32.24 6.73
C GLY A 372 2.48 31.37 7.94
N LYS A 373 3.37 31.87 8.81
CA LYS A 373 3.84 31.18 10.02
C LYS A 373 2.88 31.25 11.22
N GLY A 374 1.60 31.40 10.97
CA GLY A 374 0.62 31.62 12.03
C GLY A 374 -0.52 30.65 11.85
N ASN A 375 -1.11 30.19 12.95
CA ASN A 375 -2.07 29.10 12.97
C ASN A 375 -3.25 29.32 12.01
N ASN A 376 -3.52 28.28 11.22
CA ASN A 376 -4.59 28.19 10.26
C ASN A 376 -5.46 26.96 10.52
N THR A 377 -6.63 26.95 9.90
CA THR A 377 -7.49 25.76 9.82
C THR A 377 -7.91 25.56 8.38
N TYR A 378 -7.66 24.37 7.85
CA TYR A 378 -7.97 23.98 6.48
C TYR A 378 -9.12 22.99 6.44
N GLU A 379 -10.28 23.43 5.98
CA GLU A 379 -11.40 22.57 5.60
C GLU A 379 -11.20 22.13 4.14
N LEU A 380 -10.34 21.12 3.93
CA LEU A 380 -9.83 20.76 2.61
C LEU A 380 -10.91 20.30 1.63
N ASP A 381 -12.01 19.73 2.12
CA ASP A 381 -13.14 19.31 1.28
C ASP A 381 -14.09 20.47 0.92
N LYS A 382 -13.92 21.67 1.52
CA LYS A 382 -14.53 22.92 1.03
C LYS A 382 -13.73 23.55 -0.11
N MET A 383 -12.55 23.01 -0.42
CA MET A 383 -11.57 23.49 -1.40
C MET A 383 -11.20 22.41 -2.42
N MET A 384 -12.20 21.76 -3.04
CA MET A 384 -11.98 20.62 -3.94
C MET A 384 -11.18 20.96 -5.21
N ASP A 385 -11.04 22.23 -5.56
CA ASP A 385 -10.25 22.73 -6.68
C ASP A 385 -8.80 23.06 -6.31
N VAL A 386 -8.43 22.93 -5.04
CA VAL A 386 -7.05 23.06 -4.55
C VAL A 386 -6.32 21.74 -4.74
N ALA A 387 -5.18 21.81 -5.41
CA ALA A 387 -4.29 20.68 -5.65
C ALA A 387 -3.09 20.66 -4.68
N ALA A 388 -2.76 21.79 -4.06
CA ALA A 388 -1.75 21.81 -3.00
C ALA A 388 -2.02 22.85 -1.90
N VAL A 389 -1.65 22.50 -0.67
CA VAL A 389 -1.51 23.43 0.46
C VAL A 389 -0.05 23.39 0.90
N ILE A 390 0.57 24.56 1.03
CA ILE A 390 1.94 24.75 1.53
C ILE A 390 1.86 25.65 2.75
N ASP A 391 2.00 25.08 3.92
CA ASP A 391 2.09 25.82 5.17
C ASP A 391 3.57 26.08 5.50
N LEU A 392 3.88 27.31 5.92
CA LEU A 392 5.23 27.73 6.26
C LEU A 392 5.50 27.67 7.78
N GLY A 393 4.44 27.44 8.55
CA GLY A 393 4.41 26.95 9.92
C GLY A 393 3.27 27.51 10.76
N GLY A 394 3.20 27.09 12.01
CA GLY A 394 2.10 27.44 12.92
C GLY A 394 1.67 26.20 13.68
N ASP A 395 0.71 26.30 14.61
CA ASP A 395 0.03 25.09 15.07
C ASP A 395 -1.33 25.02 14.36
N ASP A 396 -1.37 24.25 13.29
CA ASP A 396 -2.39 24.22 12.24
C ASP A 396 -3.36 23.03 12.40
N VAL A 397 -4.52 23.15 11.76
CA VAL A 397 -5.55 22.09 11.76
C VAL A 397 -5.98 21.76 10.34
N TYR A 398 -5.75 20.52 9.93
CA TYR A 398 -6.13 19.99 8.62
C TYR A 398 -7.34 19.06 8.76
N LEU A 399 -8.45 19.45 8.14
CA LEU A 399 -9.72 18.71 8.17
C LEU A 399 -10.02 18.09 6.81
N GLU A 400 -10.23 16.77 6.82
CA GLU A 400 -10.52 15.95 5.63
C GLU A 400 -9.43 16.07 4.56
N GLY A 401 -9.75 15.99 3.26
CA GLY A 401 -8.75 15.97 2.18
C GLY A 401 -8.98 14.88 1.14
N THR A 402 -10.24 14.56 0.83
CA THR A 402 -10.64 13.46 -0.06
C THR A 402 -10.07 13.60 -1.48
N VAL A 403 -9.27 12.65 -1.94
CA VAL A 403 -8.80 12.57 -3.34
C VAL A 403 -9.60 11.57 -4.18
N GLY A 404 -9.70 11.85 -5.48
CA GLY A 404 -10.45 11.02 -6.42
C GLY A 404 -10.62 11.72 -7.78
N PRO A 405 -11.57 11.29 -8.63
CA PRO A 405 -11.78 11.91 -9.94
C PRO A 405 -12.08 13.42 -9.93
N LEU A 406 -12.67 13.94 -8.84
CA LEU A 406 -12.95 15.38 -8.69
C LEU A 406 -11.76 16.19 -8.18
N ARG A 407 -10.83 15.55 -7.46
CA ARG A 407 -9.55 16.10 -7.03
C ARG A 407 -8.46 15.05 -7.25
N PRO A 408 -7.90 14.97 -8.47
CA PRO A 408 -6.96 13.91 -8.86
C PRO A 408 -5.71 13.83 -8.00
N VAL A 409 -5.18 14.99 -7.60
CA VAL A 409 -3.96 15.12 -6.82
C VAL A 409 -4.22 16.08 -5.66
N LEU A 410 -3.78 15.71 -4.46
CA LEU A 410 -3.67 16.62 -3.31
C LEU A 410 -2.30 16.47 -2.66
N LEU A 411 -1.53 17.55 -2.67
CA LEU A 411 -0.26 17.68 -1.99
C LEU A 411 -0.41 18.59 -0.76
N LEU A 412 -0.11 18.07 0.42
CA LEU A 412 -0.03 18.86 1.65
C LEU A 412 1.44 18.92 2.05
N ILE A 413 1.95 20.13 2.27
CA ILE A 413 3.30 20.37 2.78
C ILE A 413 3.16 21.25 4.02
N ASP A 414 3.49 20.70 5.18
CA ASP A 414 3.72 21.45 6.40
C ASP A 414 5.23 21.50 6.68
N LEU A 415 5.71 22.65 7.13
CA LEU A 415 7.14 22.92 7.30
C LEU A 415 7.55 23.21 8.75
N ALA A 416 6.59 23.38 9.66
CA ALA A 416 6.83 23.59 11.08
C ALA A 416 5.54 23.71 11.89
N GLY A 417 5.40 22.95 12.97
CA GLY A 417 4.23 23.16 13.81
C GLY A 417 4.06 22.18 14.94
N ASN A 418 2.91 22.20 15.60
CA ASN A 418 2.39 21.02 16.29
C ASN A 418 0.93 20.88 15.85
N ASP A 419 0.74 20.16 14.76
CA ASP A 419 -0.44 20.22 13.93
C ASP A 419 -1.42 19.10 14.25
N VAL A 420 -2.65 19.31 13.80
CA VAL A 420 -3.73 18.34 13.95
C VAL A 420 -4.30 17.99 12.59
N TYR A 421 -4.00 16.77 12.15
CA TYR A 421 -4.55 16.14 10.96
C TYR A 421 -5.76 15.29 11.36
N ARG A 422 -6.98 15.75 11.04
CA ARG A 422 -8.21 15.04 11.39
C ARG A 422 -9.06 14.72 10.17
N ALA A 423 -9.51 13.47 10.08
CA ALA A 423 -10.43 13.06 9.02
C ALA A 423 -11.44 11.99 9.45
N SER A 424 -12.61 12.05 8.83
CA SER A 424 -13.67 11.07 8.92
C SER A 424 -13.96 10.39 7.58
N ASN A 425 -13.66 11.06 6.47
CA ASN A 425 -13.79 10.53 5.12
C ASN A 425 -12.60 9.62 4.75
N PRO A 426 -12.80 8.64 3.85
CA PRO A 426 -11.71 7.86 3.29
C PRO A 426 -10.99 8.61 2.16
N GLY A 427 -9.70 8.33 1.98
CA GLY A 427 -8.86 8.85 0.91
C GLY A 427 -8.31 10.24 1.18
N VAL A 428 -7.78 10.48 2.37
CA VAL A 428 -7.45 11.82 2.90
C VAL A 428 -6.02 11.89 3.44
N GLN A 429 -5.43 13.10 3.43
CA GLN A 429 -4.20 13.44 4.17
C GLN A 429 -3.05 12.45 3.91
N GLY A 430 -2.61 12.34 2.66
CA GLY A 430 -1.60 11.35 2.26
C GLY A 430 -2.18 9.94 2.06
N GLY A 431 -3.49 9.74 2.19
CA GLY A 431 -4.20 8.53 1.80
C GLY A 431 -5.03 8.70 0.52
N SER A 432 -5.51 7.60 -0.07
CA SER A 432 -6.23 7.65 -1.34
C SER A 432 -7.26 6.52 -1.54
N VAL A 433 -8.36 6.80 -2.26
CA VAL A 433 -9.32 5.79 -2.74
C VAL A 433 -9.27 5.60 -4.26
N LEU A 434 -9.02 6.67 -5.01
CA LEU A 434 -8.86 6.62 -6.46
C LEU A 434 -8.19 7.92 -6.96
N GLY A 435 -7.19 8.39 -6.23
CA GLY A 435 -6.45 9.63 -6.51
C GLY A 435 -4.98 9.49 -6.14
N VAL A 436 -4.27 10.61 -6.12
CA VAL A 436 -2.88 10.68 -5.67
C VAL A 436 -2.81 11.68 -4.53
N SER A 437 -2.39 11.26 -3.35
CA SER A 437 -2.20 12.16 -2.22
C SER A 437 -0.81 12.00 -1.62
N MET A 438 -0.20 13.14 -1.29
CA MET A 438 1.06 13.20 -0.58
C MET A 438 0.93 14.21 0.56
N LEU A 439 1.30 13.79 1.76
CA LEU A 439 1.46 14.64 2.93
C LEU A 439 2.93 14.62 3.33
N LEU A 440 3.54 15.80 3.36
CA LEU A 440 4.90 16.06 3.83
C LEU A 440 4.81 16.91 5.09
N ASP A 441 5.34 16.41 6.20
CA ASP A 441 5.47 17.14 7.45
C ASP A 441 6.94 17.16 7.88
N LEU A 442 7.52 18.36 8.01
CA LEU A 442 8.96 18.53 8.19
C LEU A 442 9.41 18.51 9.66
N GLU A 443 8.68 19.21 10.54
CA GLU A 443 9.04 19.30 11.95
C GLU A 443 7.79 19.59 12.79
N GLY A 444 7.65 18.87 13.90
CA GLY A 444 6.59 19.16 14.84
C GLY A 444 6.43 18.12 15.93
N ASN A 445 5.33 18.17 16.67
CA ASN A 445 4.85 17.01 17.43
C ASN A 445 3.37 16.89 17.14
N ASP A 446 3.06 16.13 16.10
CA ASP A 446 1.79 16.24 15.40
C ASP A 446 0.81 15.18 15.85
N THR A 447 -0.47 15.44 15.59
CA THR A 447 -1.55 14.52 15.93
C THR A 447 -2.33 14.13 14.68
N TYR A 448 -2.20 12.87 14.31
CA TYR A 448 -2.83 12.24 13.17
C TYR A 448 -4.05 11.41 13.62
N GLN A 449 -5.25 11.82 13.23
CA GLN A 449 -6.53 11.23 13.62
C GLN A 449 -7.41 10.92 12.42
N ALA A 450 -7.60 9.65 12.10
CA ALA A 450 -8.43 9.26 10.97
C ALA A 450 -9.32 8.05 11.26
N GLN A 451 -10.45 7.95 10.54
CA GLN A 451 -11.31 6.76 10.63
C GLN A 451 -10.83 5.65 9.69
N GLU A 452 -10.63 5.95 8.42
CA GLU A 452 -10.37 4.93 7.42
C GLU A 452 -9.62 5.47 6.20
N VAL A 453 -8.72 4.68 5.61
CA VAL A 453 -7.99 4.97 4.35
C VAL A 453 -7.40 6.39 4.35
N ALA A 454 -6.45 6.63 5.25
CA ALA A 454 -5.78 7.92 5.37
C ALA A 454 -4.29 7.71 5.65
N GLN A 455 -3.49 8.79 5.58
CA GLN A 455 -2.15 8.85 6.16
C GLN A 455 -1.24 7.71 5.65
N GLY A 456 -1.00 7.67 4.34
CA GLY A 456 -0.22 6.61 3.69
C GLY A 456 -1.00 5.33 3.35
N SER A 457 -2.32 5.29 3.57
CA SER A 457 -3.18 4.18 3.14
C SER A 457 -3.86 4.44 1.80
N THR A 458 -3.98 3.41 0.96
CA THR A 458 -4.56 3.46 -0.38
C THR A 458 -5.49 2.27 -0.68
N ILE A 459 -6.58 2.56 -1.39
CA ILE A 459 -7.27 1.67 -2.35
C ILE A 459 -7.40 2.53 -3.64
N ALA A 460 -7.72 2.08 -4.85
CA ALA A 460 -6.75 2.02 -5.96
C ALA A 460 -6.14 3.36 -6.44
N GLY A 461 -5.25 3.94 -5.64
CA GLY A 461 -4.48 5.14 -6.01
C GLY A 461 -3.13 5.18 -5.31
N VAL A 462 -2.55 6.38 -5.18
CA VAL A 462 -1.28 6.61 -4.46
C VAL A 462 -1.58 7.37 -3.18
N GLY A 463 -1.10 6.86 -2.05
CA GLY A 463 -1.08 7.56 -0.77
C GLY A 463 0.34 7.56 -0.21
N ILE A 464 0.90 8.74 0.01
CA ILE A 464 2.23 8.96 0.58
C ILE A 464 2.10 9.84 1.81
N LEU A 465 2.66 9.39 2.92
CA LEU A 465 2.90 10.20 4.11
C LEU A 465 4.41 10.15 4.38
N VAL A 466 5.03 11.31 4.51
CA VAL A 466 6.39 11.46 4.99
C VAL A 466 6.37 12.47 6.13
N ASP A 467 6.72 11.98 7.30
CA ASP A 467 6.92 12.77 8.52
C ASP A 467 8.41 12.67 8.87
N PHE A 468 9.10 13.81 8.88
CA PHE A 468 10.56 13.85 8.99
C PHE A 468 11.06 13.89 10.44
N ALA A 469 10.31 14.51 11.36
CA ALA A 469 10.76 14.73 12.72
C ALA A 469 9.61 15.11 13.66
N GLY A 470 9.58 14.47 14.83
CA GLY A 470 8.65 14.80 15.88
C GLY A 470 8.45 13.66 16.86
N ASP A 471 7.82 13.96 18.00
CA ASP A 471 7.25 12.96 18.90
C ASP A 471 5.73 12.86 18.65
N ASP A 472 5.35 12.27 17.52
CA ASP A 472 3.98 12.35 16.98
C ASP A 472 3.02 11.30 17.56
N ARG A 473 1.73 11.61 17.44
CA ARG A 473 0.64 10.74 17.88
C ARG A 473 -0.25 10.33 16.73
N TYR A 474 -0.38 9.02 16.58
CA TYR A 474 -1.17 8.40 15.53
C TYR A 474 -2.34 7.63 16.13
N ALA A 475 -3.56 7.99 15.74
CA ALA A 475 -4.78 7.36 16.22
C ALA A 475 -5.79 7.13 15.09
N GLY A 476 -6.36 5.92 15.03
CA GLY A 476 -7.50 5.71 14.16
C GLY A 476 -8.03 4.29 14.16
N LEU A 477 -8.98 4.02 13.25
CA LEU A 477 -9.82 2.83 13.33
C LEU A 477 -9.34 1.67 12.43
N ARG A 478 -9.19 1.88 11.12
CA ARG A 478 -8.78 0.80 10.19
C ARG A 478 -8.15 1.34 8.92
N ARG A 479 -7.18 0.62 8.35
CA ARG A 479 -6.54 0.99 7.06
C ARG A 479 -5.89 2.38 7.12
N LEU A 480 -4.92 2.55 8.01
CA LEU A 480 -4.21 3.81 8.30
C LEU A 480 -2.73 3.52 8.46
N GLN A 481 -1.87 4.49 8.15
CA GLN A 481 -0.40 4.38 8.34
C GLN A 481 0.10 3.06 7.76
N GLY A 482 -0.32 2.79 6.52
CA GLY A 482 -0.10 1.53 5.82
C GLY A 482 -1.36 0.71 5.57
N GLN A 483 -1.92 0.84 4.37
CA GLN A 483 -2.52 -0.29 3.66
C GLN A 483 -2.52 0.03 2.17
N ALA A 484 -2.33 -0.96 1.29
CA ALA A 484 -2.50 -0.76 -0.15
C ALA A 484 -3.50 -1.75 -0.76
N LEU A 485 -4.20 -1.31 -1.81
CA LEU A 485 -4.35 -1.99 -3.10
C LEU A 485 -4.42 -0.92 -4.19
N GLY A 486 -3.43 -0.83 -5.06
CA GLY A 486 -3.33 0.10 -6.19
C GLY A 486 -2.89 -0.62 -7.46
#